data_AF-A0A2S4YGP0-F1
#
_entry.id   AF-A0A2S4YGP0-F1
#
_cell.length_a   1.000
_cell.length_b   1.000
_cell.length_c   1.000
_cell.angle_alpha   90.00
_cell.angle_beta   90.00
_cell.angle_gamma   90.00
#
_symmetry.space_group_name_H-M   'P 1'
#
loop_
_entity.id
_entity.type
_entity.pdbx_description
1 polymer ?
#
loop_
_entity_poly.entity_id
_entity_poly.type
_entity_poly.pdbx_seq_one_letter_code
_entity_poly.pdbx_strand_id
1 'polypeptide(L)' 'MDSREDLAAFVRSLRRSHTEDASSWENAGLPSFLEALAAWIDDADGWYQNTGRELPPDGDWTFFARALQAATVYE' A
#
# COMPACT_ATOMS: atom_id res chain seq x y z
N MET A 1 -8.71 -9.44 -0.54
CA MET A 1 -8.33 -8.55 -1.67
C MET A 1 -7.98 -9.51 -2.77
N ASP A 2 -8.95 -9.82 -3.61
CA ASP A 2 -8.90 -11.03 -4.44
C ASP A 2 -8.96 -10.67 -5.93
N SER A 3 -9.01 -9.37 -6.24
CA SER A 3 -9.02 -8.83 -7.59
C SER A 3 -8.34 -7.45 -7.70
N ARG A 4 -8.05 -7.04 -8.95
CA ARG A 4 -7.54 -5.69 -9.26
C ARG A 4 -8.54 -4.61 -8.90
N GLU A 5 -9.82 -4.91 -9.06
CA GLU A 5 -10.94 -4.04 -8.73
C GLU A 5 -11.01 -3.80 -7.21
N ASP A 6 -10.77 -4.83 -6.39
CA ASP A 6 -10.68 -4.70 -4.93
C ASP A 6 -9.52 -3.80 -4.51
N LEU A 7 -8.34 -3.98 -5.13
CA LEU A 7 -7.19 -3.11 -4.88
C LEU A 7 -7.50 -1.65 -5.26
N ALA A 8 -8.13 -1.43 -6.42
CA ALA A 8 -8.51 -0.08 -6.84
C ALA A 8 -9.56 0.54 -5.89
N ALA A 9 -10.52 -0.24 -5.40
CA ALA A 9 -11.49 0.22 -4.40
C ALA A 9 -10.80 0.57 -3.07
N PHE A 10 -9.83 -0.24 -2.65
CA PHE A 10 -9.03 0.01 -1.45
C PHE A 10 -8.24 1.32 -1.54
N VAL A 11 -7.51 1.54 -2.63
CA VAL A 11 -6.75 2.78 -2.85
C VAL A 11 -7.67 4.00 -2.83
N ARG A 12 -8.87 3.92 -3.42
CA ARG A 12 -9.88 5.00 -3.34
C ARG A 12 -10.37 5.24 -1.92
N SER A 13 -10.51 4.18 -1.13
CA SER A 13 -10.92 4.29 0.28
C SER A 13 -9.84 4.97 1.14
N LEU A 14 -8.55 4.66 0.92
CA LEU A 14 -7.42 5.33 1.55
C LEU A 14 -7.37 6.81 1.19
N ARG A 15 -7.55 7.16 -0.10
CA ARG A 15 -7.62 8.55 -0.53
C ARG A 15 -8.77 9.29 0.16
N ARG A 16 -9.94 8.67 0.26
CA ARG A 16 -11.11 9.27 0.92
C ARG A 16 -10.84 9.52 2.40
N SER A 17 -10.34 8.52 3.14
CA SER A 17 -10.05 8.72 4.57
C SER A 17 -8.95 9.76 4.80
N HIS A 18 -7.95 9.82 3.92
CA HIS A 18 -6.95 10.89 3.95
C HIS A 18 -7.56 12.27 3.67
N THR A 19 -8.51 12.38 2.74
CA THR A 19 -9.17 13.66 2.43
C THR A 19 -10.12 14.10 3.55
N GLU A 20 -10.81 13.16 4.19
CA GLU A 20 -11.80 13.44 5.24
C GLU A 20 -11.15 13.70 6.60
N ASP A 21 -10.01 13.07 6.89
CA ASP A 21 -9.31 13.20 8.17
C ASP A 21 -7.80 12.97 8.02
N ALA A 22 -7.13 13.87 7.29
CA ALA A 22 -5.67 13.84 7.16
C ALA A 22 -4.96 13.97 8.53
N SER A 23 -5.60 14.60 9.52
CA SER A 23 -5.02 14.84 10.85
C SER A 23 -4.83 13.58 11.69
N SER A 24 -5.58 12.51 11.42
CA SER A 24 -5.39 11.22 12.11
C SER A 24 -4.27 10.37 11.50
N TRP A 25 -3.69 10.80 10.37
CA TRP A 25 -2.59 10.08 9.73
C TRP A 25 -1.25 10.60 10.24
N GLU A 26 -0.45 9.70 10.82
CA GLU A 26 0.95 10.00 11.18
C GLU A 26 1.77 10.34 9.93
N ASN A 27 1.50 9.67 8.81
CA ASN A 27 2.18 9.83 7.53
C ASN A 27 1.27 10.50 6.48
N ALA A 28 0.77 11.70 6.76
CA ALA A 28 -0.19 12.40 5.92
C ALA A 28 0.40 12.99 4.61
N GLY A 29 1.72 13.19 4.51
CA GLY A 29 2.35 13.66 3.28
C GLY A 29 2.68 12.51 2.31
N LEU A 30 2.59 12.73 1.00
CA LEU A 30 3.00 11.72 0.01
C LEU A 30 4.44 11.21 0.23
N PRO A 31 5.45 12.06 0.52
CA PRO A 31 6.80 11.57 0.81
C PRO A 31 6.86 10.65 2.05
N SER A 32 6.26 11.08 3.18
CA SER A 32 6.23 10.28 4.42
C SER A 32 5.42 8.99 4.26
N PHE A 33 4.36 9.02 3.46
CA PHE A 33 3.54 7.85 3.18
C PHE A 33 4.31 6.81 2.37
N LEU A 34 5.04 7.23 1.34
CA LEU A 34 5.87 6.34 0.53
C LEU A 34 7.04 5.75 1.34
N GLU A 35 7.67 6.55 2.21
CA GLU A 35 8.72 6.08 3.12
C GLU A 35 8.18 5.02 4.09
N ALA A 36 7.05 5.29 4.75
CA ALA A 36 6.42 4.35 5.67
C ALA A 36 5.96 3.06 4.95
N LEU A 37 5.45 3.18 3.72
CA LEU A 37 5.09 2.03 2.90
C LEU A 37 6.31 1.17 2.54
N ALA A 38 7.42 1.78 2.15
CA ALA A 38 8.66 1.07 1.85
C ALA A 38 9.21 0.34 3.09
N ALA A 39 9.30 1.03 4.22
CA ALA A 39 9.74 0.44 5.49
C ALA A 39 8.86 -0.75 5.92
N TRP A 40 7.54 -0.66 5.72
CA TRP A 40 6.64 -1.79 6.00
C TRP A 40 6.85 -2.97 5.05
N ILE A 41 7.06 -2.73 3.75
CA ILE A 41 7.31 -3.81 2.78
C ILE A 41 8.61 -4.55 3.12
N ASP A 42 9.68 -3.83 3.49
CA ASP A 42 10.96 -4.43 3.86
C ASP A 42 10.87 -5.27 5.15
N ASP A 43 10.01 -4.89 6.10
CA ASP A 43 9.79 -5.60 7.36
C ASP A 43 8.63 -6.61 7.32
N ALA A 44 7.91 -6.70 6.19
CA ALA A 44 6.70 -7.50 6.08
C ALA A 44 6.95 -8.98 6.40
N ASP A 45 8.09 -9.53 6.00
CA ASP A 45 8.50 -10.90 6.33
C ASP A 45 8.42 -11.17 7.85
N GLY A 46 8.90 -10.24 8.67
CA GLY A 46 8.87 -10.34 10.12
C GLY A 46 7.44 -10.30 10.67
N TRP A 47 6.58 -9.43 10.15
CA TRP A 47 5.17 -9.36 10.55
C TRP A 47 4.38 -10.61 10.19
N TYR A 48 4.58 -11.15 8.98
CA TYR A 48 3.92 -12.37 8.50
C TYR A 48 4.34 -13.58 9.36
N GLN A 49 5.65 -13.72 9.63
CA GLN A 49 6.17 -14.73 10.56
C GLN A 49 5.57 -14.62 11.97
N ASN A 50 5.52 -13.41 12.53
CA ASN A 50 5.00 -13.15 13.87
C ASN A 50 3.48 -13.36 13.99
N THR A 51 2.73 -13.25 12.89
CA THR A 51 1.28 -13.44 12.86
C THR A 51 0.85 -14.83 12.40
N GLY A 52 1.81 -15.73 12.13
CA GLY A 52 1.54 -17.08 11.61
C GLY A 52 0.92 -17.08 10.22
N ARG A 53 1.15 -16.01 9.45
CA ARG A 53 0.69 -15.86 8.07
C ARG A 53 1.88 -16.10 7.15
N GLU A 54 1.67 -16.81 6.05
CA GLU A 54 2.70 -16.93 5.02
C GLU A 54 2.59 -15.73 4.08
N LEU A 55 3.72 -15.07 3.81
CA LEU A 55 3.80 -14.11 2.72
C LEU A 55 3.56 -14.89 1.42
N PRO A 56 2.69 -14.44 0.51
CA PRO A 56 2.49 -15.14 -0.75
C PRO A 56 3.83 -15.19 -1.50
N PRO A 57 4.38 -16.39 -1.80
CA PRO A 57 5.66 -16.51 -2.50
C PRO A 57 5.58 -15.90 -3.91
N ASP A 58 4.38 -15.86 -4.48
CA ASP A 58 4.04 -15.26 -5.78
C ASP A 58 3.26 -13.94 -5.64
N GLY A 59 3.51 -13.16 -4.59
CA GLY A 59 2.99 -11.80 -4.53
C GLY A 59 3.34 -11.06 -5.83
N ASP A 60 2.36 -10.44 -6.50
CA ASP A 60 2.61 -9.72 -7.76
C ASP A 60 3.24 -8.34 -7.48
N TRP A 61 4.43 -8.36 -6.87
CA TRP A 61 5.25 -7.19 -6.55
C TRP A 61 5.58 -6.39 -7.82
N THR A 62 5.70 -7.10 -8.94
CA THR A 62 5.92 -6.49 -10.25
C THR A 62 4.73 -5.66 -10.69
N PHE A 63 3.50 -6.17 -10.56
CA PHE A 63 2.30 -5.40 -10.82
C PHE A 63 2.17 -4.20 -9.87
N PHE A 64 2.42 -4.40 -8.57
CA PHE A 64 2.34 -3.32 -7.59
C PHE A 64 3.32 -2.18 -7.90
N ALA A 65 4.57 -2.50 -8.22
CA ALA A 65 5.58 -1.53 -8.62
C ALA A 65 5.19 -0.77 -9.91
N ARG A 66 4.66 -1.48 -10.92
CA ARG A 66 4.17 -0.86 -12.16
C ARG A 66 2.96 0.04 -11.92
N ALA A 67 2.06 -0.34 -11.02
CA ALA A 67 0.89 0.49 -10.67
C ALA A 67 1.33 1.78 -9.96
N LEU A 68 2.27 1.71 -9.01
CA LEU A 68 2.85 2.89 -8.37
C LEU A 68 3.55 3.81 -9.38
N GLN A 69 4.34 3.23 -10.30
CA GLN A 69 4.99 4.00 -11.35
C GLN A 69 3.96 4.68 -12.26
N ALA A 70 2.92 3.97 -12.71
CA ALA A 70 1.87 4.54 -13.54
C ALA A 70 1.15 5.69 -12.84
N ALA A 71 0.90 5.60 -11.53
CA ALA A 71 0.25 6.65 -10.75
C ALA A 71 1.02 7.99 -10.73
N THR A 72 2.30 8.02 -11.09
CA THR A 72 3.08 9.27 -11.20
C THR A 72 2.77 10.07 -12.47
N VAL A 73 2.16 9.45 -13.48
CA VAL A 73 1.92 10.04 -14.82
C VAL A 73 0.48 9.90 -15.31
N TYR A 74 -0.29 8.99 -14.74
CA TYR A 74 -1.65 8.66 -15.18
C TYR A 74 -2.68 9.63 -14.57
N GLU A 75 -3.55 10.22 -15.41
CA GLU A 75 -4.65 11.13 -15.03
C GLU A 75 -5.94 10.41 -14.59
#